data_AF-A0A662WUU1-F1
#
_entry.id   AF-A0A662WUU1-F1
#
_cell.length_a   1.000
_cell.length_b   1.000
_cell.length_c   1.000
_cell.angle_alpha   90.00
_cell.angle_beta   90.00
_cell.angle_gamma   90.00
#
_symmetry.space_group_name_H-M   'P 1'
#
loop_
_entity.id
_entity.type
_entity.pdbx_description
1 polymer ?
#
loop_
_entity_poly.entity_id
_entity_poly.type
_entity_poly.pdbx_seq_one_letter_code
_entity_poly.pdbx_strand_id
1 'polypeptide(L)'
;MTDPYPQPQTAEVRMRMPLNYGTSSMDLQSRWDYVVVFPNPPKQVIEVSDERDTIIKRLRAAGLRLRLFYSVGKELVFCKIRAPEELMRREAEFLKMHLQLDPAELRRASFNGIPEYGIAPFPIRDVKQTYRYSPFDYIFAPYFQARDLEHFYMKKGPNDSLFASTDRIALIEHIITNHQTGAGCDIDRLVYEEIIVESYPLHEEDEKMALKESWIVWNTSPMNQPFDRICKYFGVKVSLYFLYLGHYTKWLLYPTLMGIVTGTLSYTIPRSDYQAVFAYISPFFGAFMTIWMTIYLENWKRLNSRETLRWGTAHFTETAQLRPQFYGERIPSPINGKSTRYFPPREKLKRVAYSWVVISFLILIVFVIVS
;
A
#
# COMPACT_ATOMS: atom_id res chain seq x y z
N MET A 1 -55.25 -37.76 -43.63
CA MET A 1 -54.80 -36.55 -44.35
C MET A 1 -54.05 -35.71 -43.33
N THR A 2 -52.75 -35.86 -43.32
CA THR A 2 -51.82 -35.18 -42.39
C THR A 2 -50.66 -34.72 -43.23
N ASP A 3 -50.56 -33.40 -43.40
CA ASP A 3 -49.39 -32.66 -43.87
C ASP A 3 -49.71 -31.16 -43.71
N PRO A 4 -48.73 -30.22 -43.72
CA PRO A 4 -47.41 -30.24 -43.09
C PRO A 4 -47.00 -28.87 -42.48
N TYR A 5 -45.80 -28.84 -41.88
CA TYR A 5 -44.93 -27.69 -41.52
C TYR A 5 -45.19 -26.88 -40.22
N PRO A 6 -44.28 -26.98 -39.24
CA PRO A 6 -44.02 -25.91 -38.28
C PRO A 6 -43.09 -24.84 -38.89
N GLN A 7 -43.39 -23.57 -38.61
CA GLN A 7 -42.58 -22.43 -39.04
C GLN A 7 -41.18 -22.44 -38.41
N PRO A 8 -40.13 -21.98 -39.13
CA PRO A 8 -38.80 -21.85 -38.55
C PRO A 8 -38.77 -20.65 -37.60
N GLN A 9 -38.50 -20.90 -36.32
CA GLN A 9 -38.08 -19.87 -35.37
C GLN A 9 -36.66 -19.43 -35.76
N THR A 10 -36.56 -18.29 -36.42
CA THR A 10 -35.31 -17.55 -36.59
C THR A 10 -34.86 -17.00 -35.23
N ALA A 11 -34.19 -17.84 -34.44
CA ALA A 11 -33.27 -17.35 -33.43
C ALA A 11 -32.04 -16.82 -34.18
N GLU A 12 -31.96 -15.51 -34.38
CA GLU A 12 -30.73 -14.85 -34.81
C GLU A 12 -29.67 -15.07 -33.72
N VAL A 13 -28.94 -16.18 -33.83
CA VAL A 13 -27.67 -16.37 -33.15
C VAL A 13 -26.71 -15.37 -33.79
N ARG A 14 -26.64 -14.16 -33.24
CA ARG A 14 -25.51 -13.26 -33.46
C ARG A 14 -24.26 -14.01 -33.01
N MET A 15 -23.57 -14.68 -33.94
CA MET A 15 -22.20 -15.12 -33.76
C MET A 15 -21.37 -13.87 -33.43
N ARG A 16 -21.19 -13.57 -32.14
CA ARG A 16 -20.18 -12.61 -31.69
C ARG A 16 -18.84 -13.25 -32.04
N MET A 17 -18.22 -12.82 -33.15
CA MET A 17 -16.82 -13.13 -33.44
C MET A 17 -16.01 -12.86 -32.17
N PRO A 18 -15.09 -13.75 -31.76
CA PRO A 18 -14.16 -13.41 -30.69
C PRO A 18 -13.49 -12.11 -31.08
N LEU A 19 -13.64 -11.05 -30.27
CA LEU A 19 -12.92 -9.81 -30.49
C LEU A 19 -11.45 -10.19 -30.55
N ASN A 20 -10.88 -10.12 -31.75
CA ASN A 20 -9.47 -10.39 -31.94
C ASN A 20 -8.77 -9.18 -31.31
N TYR A 21 -8.52 -9.24 -30.01
CA TYR A 21 -7.68 -8.30 -29.30
C TYR A 21 -6.27 -8.55 -29.82
N GLY A 22 -6.03 -8.01 -31.02
CA GLY A 22 -4.76 -8.10 -31.69
C GLY A 22 -3.69 -7.67 -30.70
N THR A 23 -2.64 -8.47 -30.64
CA THR A 23 -1.35 -8.02 -30.15
C THR A 23 -0.93 -6.85 -31.03
N SER A 24 -1.38 -5.64 -30.71
CA SER A 24 -0.84 -4.43 -31.33
C SER A 24 0.66 -4.45 -31.08
N SER A 25 1.39 -4.74 -32.15
CA SER A 25 2.82 -5.02 -32.17
C SER A 25 3.67 -3.76 -32.03
N MET A 26 3.05 -2.59 -31.88
CA MET A 26 3.77 -1.32 -31.97
C MET A 26 4.50 -0.90 -30.70
N ASP A 27 4.47 -1.69 -29.62
CA ASP A 27 5.08 -1.26 -28.35
C ASP A 27 5.53 -2.46 -27.48
N LEU A 28 6.32 -3.38 -28.05
CA LEU A 28 6.93 -4.50 -27.29
C LEU A 28 7.88 -4.02 -26.17
N GLN A 29 8.35 -2.77 -26.21
CA GLN A 29 9.23 -2.17 -25.20
C GLN A 29 8.50 -1.28 -24.18
N SER A 30 7.17 -1.17 -24.25
CA SER A 30 6.43 -0.32 -23.31
C SER A 30 6.30 -0.97 -21.93
N ARG A 31 6.83 -0.32 -20.89
CA ARG A 31 6.60 -0.64 -19.48
C ARG A 31 5.10 -0.54 -19.14
N TRP A 32 4.57 -1.48 -18.36
CA TRP A 32 3.17 -1.53 -17.88
C TRP A 32 3.16 -1.54 -16.36
N ASP A 33 2.25 -0.79 -15.76
CA ASP A 33 2.27 -0.53 -14.31
C ASP A 33 1.24 -1.39 -13.55
N TYR A 34 0.08 -1.66 -14.16
CA TYR A 34 -1.07 -2.29 -13.47
C TYR A 34 -1.82 -3.27 -14.38
N VAL A 35 -2.48 -4.28 -13.79
CA VAL A 35 -3.27 -5.28 -14.53
C VAL A 35 -4.64 -5.47 -13.89
N VAL A 36 -5.65 -5.59 -14.75
CA VAL A 36 -7.01 -6.02 -14.40
C VAL A 36 -7.35 -7.27 -15.19
N VAL A 37 -7.88 -8.30 -14.53
CA VAL A 37 -8.18 -9.61 -15.13
C VAL A 37 -9.69 -9.82 -15.24
N PHE A 38 -10.16 -10.14 -16.44
CA PHE A 38 -11.56 -10.44 -16.72
C PHE A 38 -11.76 -11.93 -17.04
N PRO A 39 -12.88 -12.54 -16.63
CA PRO A 39 -13.22 -13.92 -17.01
C PRO A 39 -13.64 -14.02 -18.49
N ASN A 40 -13.36 -15.16 -19.12
CA ASN A 40 -13.75 -15.47 -20.50
C ASN A 40 -14.03 -16.98 -20.69
N PRO A 41 -15.28 -17.45 -20.82
CA PRO A 41 -16.51 -16.68 -20.89
C PRO A 41 -16.86 -16.03 -19.53
N PRO A 42 -17.69 -14.98 -19.53
CA PRO A 42 -18.16 -14.37 -18.29
C PRO A 42 -18.94 -15.40 -17.44
N LYS A 43 -18.73 -15.37 -16.11
CA LYS A 43 -19.37 -16.30 -15.17
C LYS A 43 -20.88 -16.07 -15.01
N GLN A 44 -21.32 -14.82 -15.12
CA GLN A 44 -22.75 -14.47 -15.10
C GLN A 44 -23.29 -14.39 -16.53
N VAL A 45 -24.50 -14.94 -16.76
CA VAL A 45 -25.20 -15.01 -18.06
C VAL A 45 -25.71 -13.64 -18.55
N ILE A 46 -25.55 -12.59 -17.75
CA ILE A 46 -25.84 -11.20 -18.13
C ILE A 46 -24.94 -10.84 -19.33
N GLU A 47 -25.31 -9.83 -20.13
CA GLU A 47 -24.48 -9.29 -21.23
C GLU A 47 -23.17 -8.64 -20.71
N VAL A 48 -22.34 -9.37 -19.97
CA VAL A 48 -21.07 -8.94 -19.34
C VAL A 48 -20.02 -8.54 -20.37
N SER A 49 -20.17 -8.98 -21.63
CA SER A 49 -19.41 -8.41 -22.75
C SER A 49 -19.58 -6.88 -22.78
N ASP A 50 -20.77 -6.39 -22.49
CA ASP A 50 -21.08 -4.96 -22.50
C ASP A 50 -20.57 -4.27 -21.23
N GLU A 51 -20.53 -4.95 -20.07
CA GLU A 51 -19.95 -4.42 -18.83
C GLU A 51 -18.42 -4.29 -18.92
N ARG A 52 -17.71 -5.34 -19.36
CA ARG A 52 -16.26 -5.29 -19.60
C ARG A 52 -15.93 -4.20 -20.60
N ASP A 53 -16.64 -4.15 -21.73
CA ASP A 53 -16.39 -3.15 -22.76
C ASP A 53 -16.74 -1.73 -22.26
N THR A 54 -17.73 -1.59 -21.37
CA THR A 54 -18.02 -0.33 -20.67
C THR A 54 -16.90 0.09 -19.73
N ILE A 55 -16.35 -0.83 -18.94
CA ILE A 55 -15.19 -0.57 -18.07
C ILE A 55 -13.99 -0.15 -18.91
N ILE A 56 -13.68 -0.88 -19.99
CA ILE A 56 -12.59 -0.54 -20.92
C ILE A 56 -12.80 0.84 -21.55
N LYS A 57 -14.03 1.16 -21.97
CA LYS A 57 -14.37 2.50 -22.51
C LYS A 57 -14.15 3.59 -21.47
N ARG A 58 -14.58 3.39 -20.21
CA ARG A 58 -14.36 4.34 -19.11
C ARG A 58 -12.88 4.54 -18.80
N LEU A 59 -12.10 3.45 -18.74
CA LEU A 59 -10.65 3.51 -18.52
C LEU A 59 -9.94 4.29 -19.64
N ARG A 60 -10.31 4.07 -20.91
CA ARG A 60 -9.78 4.86 -22.03
C ARG A 60 -10.24 6.32 -21.98
N ALA A 61 -11.49 6.58 -21.62
CA ALA A 61 -12.03 7.93 -21.47
C ALA A 61 -11.32 8.71 -20.35
N ALA A 62 -10.86 8.03 -19.30
CA ALA A 62 -10.01 8.61 -18.25
C ALA A 62 -8.56 8.90 -18.70
N GLY A 63 -8.19 8.57 -19.94
CA GLY A 63 -6.85 8.83 -20.50
C GLY A 63 -5.82 7.71 -20.25
N LEU A 64 -6.23 6.57 -19.70
CA LEU A 64 -5.34 5.43 -19.49
C LEU A 64 -5.08 4.67 -20.80
N ARG A 65 -3.83 4.24 -21.00
CA ARG A 65 -3.45 3.37 -22.10
C ARG A 65 -3.68 1.92 -21.68
N LEU A 66 -4.35 1.15 -22.53
CA LEU A 66 -4.76 -0.22 -22.25
C LEU A 66 -4.25 -1.18 -23.31
N ARG A 67 -3.83 -2.38 -22.89
CA ARG A 67 -3.51 -3.49 -23.78
C ARG A 67 -4.16 -4.76 -23.27
N LEU A 68 -4.97 -5.38 -24.13
CA LEU A 68 -5.72 -6.59 -23.82
C LEU A 68 -5.02 -7.81 -24.42
N PHE A 69 -4.97 -8.91 -23.68
CA PHE A 69 -4.44 -10.19 -24.15
C PHE A 69 -5.22 -11.34 -23.54
N TYR A 70 -5.36 -12.41 -24.31
CA TYR A 70 -5.92 -13.65 -23.81
C TYR A 70 -4.87 -14.44 -23.02
N SER A 71 -5.32 -15.13 -21.98
CA SER A 71 -4.59 -16.24 -21.38
C SER A 71 -4.35 -17.36 -22.41
N VAL A 72 -3.36 -18.21 -22.13
CA VAL A 72 -3.03 -19.37 -22.98
C VAL A 72 -4.25 -20.29 -23.17
N GLY A 73 -4.98 -20.57 -22.09
CA GLY A 73 -6.23 -21.34 -22.12
C GLY A 73 -7.44 -20.57 -22.66
N LYS A 74 -7.28 -19.28 -22.97
CA LYS A 74 -8.35 -18.34 -23.36
C LYS A 74 -9.48 -18.21 -22.33
N GLU A 75 -9.29 -18.68 -21.10
CA GLU A 75 -10.27 -18.60 -20.01
C GLU A 75 -10.33 -17.22 -19.34
N LEU A 76 -9.28 -16.43 -19.52
CA LEU A 76 -9.11 -15.09 -18.95
C LEU A 76 -8.67 -14.10 -20.02
N VAL A 77 -9.08 -12.86 -19.85
CA VAL A 77 -8.61 -11.68 -20.59
C VAL A 77 -7.90 -10.76 -19.62
N PHE A 78 -6.61 -10.56 -19.84
CA PHE A 78 -5.83 -9.63 -19.06
C PHE A 78 -5.82 -8.25 -19.74
N CYS A 79 -6.06 -7.21 -18.97
CA CYS A 79 -5.96 -5.81 -19.38
C CYS A 79 -4.79 -5.17 -18.65
N LYS A 80 -3.69 -4.97 -19.36
CA LYS A 80 -2.55 -4.18 -18.90
C LYS A 80 -2.88 -2.69 -19.02
N ILE A 81 -2.59 -1.94 -17.97
CA ILE A 81 -2.90 -0.52 -17.81
C ILE A 81 -1.62 0.27 -17.59
N ARG A 82 -1.54 1.43 -18.23
CA ARG A 82 -0.47 2.42 -18.06
C ARG A 82 -1.06 3.83 -18.07
N ALA A 83 -0.57 4.69 -17.19
CA ALA A 83 -0.85 6.12 -17.25
C ALA A 83 0.27 6.88 -17.98
N PRO A 84 -0.07 7.80 -18.92
CA PRO A 84 0.85 8.80 -19.42
C PRO A 84 1.39 9.69 -18.28
N GLU A 85 2.63 10.16 -18.38
CA GLU A 85 3.24 10.98 -17.33
C GLU A 85 2.50 12.29 -17.08
N GLU A 86 2.02 12.93 -18.13
CA GLU A 86 1.22 14.15 -18.03
C GLU A 86 -0.09 13.94 -17.23
N LEU A 87 -0.74 12.79 -17.42
CA LEU A 87 -1.94 12.44 -16.67
C LEU A 87 -1.63 12.26 -15.18
N MET A 88 -0.51 11.61 -14.86
CA MET A 88 -0.05 11.43 -13.49
C MET A 88 0.32 12.76 -12.83
N ARG A 89 0.96 13.69 -13.54
CA ARG A 89 1.28 15.04 -13.03
C ARG A 89 0.01 15.80 -12.65
N ARG A 90 -0.96 15.84 -13.55
CA ARG A 90 -2.26 16.49 -13.29
C ARG A 90 -2.98 15.88 -12.08
N GLU A 91 -3.00 14.55 -11.98
CA GLU A 91 -3.66 13.90 -10.84
C GLU A 91 -2.90 14.10 -9.53
N ALA A 92 -1.57 14.09 -9.56
CA ALA A 92 -0.73 14.38 -8.39
C ALA A 92 -0.96 15.81 -7.87
N GLU A 93 -1.14 16.80 -8.76
CA GLU A 93 -1.49 18.16 -8.37
C GLU A 93 -2.91 18.24 -7.80
N PHE A 94 -3.88 17.57 -8.42
CA PHE A 94 -5.26 17.49 -7.92
C PHE A 94 -5.31 16.92 -6.49
N LEU A 95 -4.50 15.89 -6.22
CA LEU A 95 -4.35 15.29 -4.90
C LEU A 95 -3.52 16.12 -3.93
N LYS A 96 -2.81 17.15 -4.41
CA LYS A 96 -1.75 17.85 -3.66
C LYS A 96 -0.77 16.86 -3.04
N MET A 97 -0.34 15.90 -3.85
CA MET A 97 0.54 14.82 -3.41
C MET A 97 1.82 15.42 -2.85
N HIS A 98 2.21 15.01 -1.64
CA HIS A 98 3.40 15.53 -0.99
C HIS A 98 4.63 14.83 -1.56
N LEU A 99 5.40 15.54 -2.36
CA LEU A 99 6.64 15.06 -2.95
C LEU A 99 7.83 15.60 -2.18
N GLN A 100 8.91 14.81 -2.15
CA GLN A 100 10.16 15.25 -1.54
C GLN A 100 10.81 16.30 -2.42
N LEU A 101 11.27 17.38 -1.80
CA LEU A 101 12.06 18.41 -2.46
C LEU A 101 13.53 18.01 -2.54
N ASP A 102 14.23 18.45 -3.57
CA ASP A 102 15.67 18.21 -3.73
C ASP A 102 16.46 19.07 -2.71
N PRO A 103 17.19 18.45 -1.77
CA PRO A 103 17.95 19.19 -0.76
C PRO A 103 19.04 20.08 -1.37
N ALA A 104 19.61 19.71 -2.52
CA ALA A 104 20.65 20.50 -3.17
C ALA A 104 20.08 21.80 -3.73
N GLU A 105 18.91 21.72 -4.37
CA GLU A 105 18.20 22.87 -4.93
C GLU A 105 17.64 23.78 -3.84
N LEU A 106 17.10 23.21 -2.77
CA LEU A 106 16.66 23.99 -1.61
C LEU A 106 17.81 24.76 -0.96
N ARG A 107 18.98 24.12 -0.84
CA ARG A 107 20.18 24.77 -0.35
C ARG A 107 20.58 25.92 -1.27
N ARG A 108 20.60 25.70 -2.58
CA ARG A 108 20.90 26.73 -3.58
C ARG A 108 19.95 27.93 -3.47
N ALA A 109 18.65 27.67 -3.39
CA ALA A 109 17.63 28.71 -3.23
C ALA A 109 17.75 29.48 -1.91
N SER A 110 18.10 28.80 -0.80
CA SER A 110 18.34 29.47 0.48
C SER A 110 19.55 30.44 0.43
N PHE A 111 20.64 30.05 -0.23
CA PHE A 111 21.85 30.89 -0.32
C PHE A 111 21.74 32.01 -1.35
N ASN A 112 21.07 31.78 -2.48
CA ASN A 112 21.01 32.73 -3.59
C ASN A 112 19.71 33.54 -3.62
N GLY A 113 18.72 33.17 -2.81
CA GLY A 113 17.35 33.67 -2.94
C GLY A 113 16.67 33.09 -4.19
N ILE A 114 15.42 33.51 -4.41
CA ILE A 114 14.68 33.19 -5.63
C ILE A 114 14.20 34.52 -6.24
N PRO A 115 15.02 35.17 -7.08
CA PRO A 115 14.71 36.49 -7.64
C PRO A 115 13.41 36.52 -8.44
N GLU A 116 13.05 35.41 -9.10
CA GLU A 116 11.83 35.26 -9.90
C GLU A 116 10.56 35.54 -9.10
N TYR A 117 10.54 35.21 -7.82
CA TYR A 117 9.42 35.46 -6.90
C TYR A 117 9.71 36.62 -5.93
N GLY A 118 10.78 37.40 -6.15
CA GLY A 118 11.18 38.49 -5.26
C GLY A 118 11.64 38.02 -3.87
N ILE A 119 12.10 36.78 -3.74
CA ILE A 119 12.53 36.20 -2.47
C ILE A 119 14.03 36.47 -2.29
N ALA A 120 14.37 37.31 -1.31
CA ALA A 120 15.77 37.60 -0.96
C ALA A 120 16.48 36.34 -0.38
N PRO A 121 17.81 36.24 -0.49
CA PRO A 121 18.58 35.18 0.15
C PRO A 121 18.30 35.04 1.65
N PHE A 122 18.02 33.83 2.11
CA PHE A 122 17.80 33.50 3.52
C PHE A 122 18.67 32.30 3.90
N PRO A 123 20.00 32.47 4.09
CA PRO A 123 20.91 31.35 4.30
C PRO A 123 20.62 30.64 5.62
N ILE A 124 20.07 29.43 5.55
CA ILE A 124 19.81 28.57 6.72
C ILE A 124 21.11 27.86 7.08
N ARG A 125 21.60 28.10 8.31
CA ARG A 125 22.81 27.45 8.85
C ARG A 125 22.45 26.63 10.07
N ASP A 126 22.84 25.35 10.06
CA ASP A 126 22.80 24.53 11.27
C ASP A 126 24.04 24.83 12.13
N VAL A 127 23.92 25.85 12.98
CA VAL A 127 25.03 26.35 13.81
C VAL A 127 25.37 25.37 14.94
N LYS A 128 24.37 24.66 15.48
CA LYS A 128 24.54 23.79 16.65
C LYS A 128 24.80 22.34 16.29
N GLN A 129 24.45 21.90 15.07
CA GLN A 129 24.63 20.52 14.60
C GLN A 129 24.14 19.47 15.60
N THR A 130 23.06 19.80 16.32
CA THR A 130 22.52 18.95 17.38
C THR A 130 21.84 17.71 16.81
N TYR A 131 21.42 17.77 15.55
CA TYR A 131 20.68 16.71 14.87
C TYR A 131 21.49 16.14 13.71
N ARG A 132 21.18 14.88 13.36
CA ARG A 132 21.85 14.15 12.28
C ARG A 132 21.48 14.64 10.87
N TYR A 133 20.30 15.24 10.73
CA TYR A 133 19.75 15.64 9.42
C TYR A 133 20.04 17.09 9.14
N SER A 134 20.36 17.39 7.88
CA SER A 134 20.48 18.76 7.40
C SER A 134 19.12 19.47 7.46
N PRO A 135 19.07 20.80 7.64
CA PRO A 135 17.83 21.58 7.55
C PRO A 135 17.07 21.41 6.23
N PHE A 136 17.71 20.90 5.18
CA PHE A 136 17.14 20.71 3.85
C PHE A 136 16.71 19.25 3.57
N ASP A 137 17.03 18.31 4.46
CA ASP A 137 16.73 16.89 4.24
C ASP A 137 15.26 16.58 4.57
N TYR A 138 14.66 15.65 3.81
CA TYR A 138 13.33 15.10 4.06
C TYR A 138 12.22 16.17 4.17
N ILE A 139 12.34 17.25 3.41
CA ILE A 139 11.27 18.24 3.27
C ILE A 139 10.31 17.77 2.18
N PHE A 140 9.03 17.73 2.52
CA PHE A 140 7.95 17.36 1.61
C PHE A 140 7.02 18.55 1.42
N ALA A 141 6.61 18.79 0.19
CA ALA A 141 5.68 19.85 -0.16
C ALA A 141 4.64 19.33 -1.16
N PRO A 142 3.41 19.89 -1.17
CA PRO A 142 2.42 19.57 -2.18
C PRO A 142 2.98 19.82 -3.58
N TYR A 143 2.70 18.91 -4.49
CA TYR A 143 3.08 19.02 -5.89
C TYR A 143 2.23 20.06 -6.62
N PHE A 144 2.89 20.89 -7.43
CA PHE A 144 2.28 21.84 -8.34
C PHE A 144 2.82 21.65 -9.75
N GLN A 145 1.94 21.69 -10.75
CA GLN A 145 2.31 21.49 -12.14
C GLN A 145 2.79 22.81 -12.77
N ALA A 146 3.87 23.37 -12.23
CA ALA A 146 4.47 24.60 -12.70
C ALA A 146 5.92 24.34 -13.16
N ARG A 147 6.28 24.81 -14.38
CA ARG A 147 7.57 24.51 -15.02
C ARG A 147 8.77 25.11 -14.26
N ASP A 148 8.55 26.29 -13.70
CA ASP A 148 9.46 27.00 -12.80
C ASP A 148 9.70 26.22 -11.50
N LEU A 149 8.72 25.49 -10.98
CA LEU A 149 8.85 24.74 -9.73
C LEU A 149 9.34 23.29 -9.89
N GLU A 150 9.31 22.73 -11.11
CA GLU A 150 9.59 21.30 -11.34
C GLU A 150 10.99 20.87 -10.84
N HIS A 151 11.99 21.75 -10.98
CA HIS A 151 13.37 21.46 -10.58
C HIS A 151 13.55 21.33 -9.06
N PHE A 152 12.62 21.86 -8.24
CA PHE A 152 12.68 21.69 -6.79
C PHE A 152 12.25 20.31 -6.33
N TYR A 153 11.55 19.53 -7.15
CA TYR A 153 11.08 18.20 -6.78
C TYR A 153 12.12 17.13 -7.09
N MET A 154 12.35 16.24 -6.12
CA MET A 154 13.29 15.15 -6.28
C MET A 154 12.72 14.10 -7.25
N LYS A 155 13.49 13.76 -8.28
CA LYS A 155 13.13 12.74 -9.26
C LYS A 155 13.52 11.36 -8.74
N LYS A 156 12.52 10.50 -8.47
CA LYS A 156 12.71 9.18 -7.85
C LYS A 156 12.45 8.00 -8.78
N GLY A 157 11.74 8.24 -9.88
CA GLY A 157 11.31 7.23 -10.83
C GLY A 157 12.37 6.83 -11.85
N PRO A 158 12.13 5.75 -12.61
CA PRO A 158 13.00 5.38 -13.72
C PRO A 158 12.96 6.44 -14.83
N ASN A 159 14.07 6.59 -15.56
CA ASN A 159 14.27 7.59 -16.61
C ASN A 159 14.04 9.04 -16.16
N ASP A 160 14.49 9.39 -14.95
CA ASP A 160 14.40 10.76 -14.43
C ASP A 160 12.93 11.25 -14.27
N SER A 161 12.01 10.31 -14.00
CA SER A 161 10.61 10.64 -13.70
C SER A 161 10.45 11.11 -12.26
N LEU A 162 9.49 12.01 -12.03
CA LEU A 162 9.15 12.53 -10.71
C LEU A 162 8.64 11.43 -9.78
N PHE A 163 7.87 10.48 -10.32
CA PHE A 163 7.11 9.50 -9.54
C PHE A 163 7.84 8.17 -9.41
N ALA A 164 7.99 7.67 -8.18
CA ALA A 164 8.46 6.31 -7.95
C ALA A 164 7.43 5.27 -8.45
N SER A 165 7.85 4.02 -8.61
CA SER A 165 6.97 2.92 -9.07
C SER A 165 5.73 2.77 -8.19
N THR A 166 5.89 2.93 -6.87
CA THR A 166 4.80 2.93 -5.88
C THR A 166 3.86 4.12 -6.04
N ASP A 167 4.38 5.32 -6.26
CA ASP A 167 3.58 6.53 -6.52
C ASP A 167 2.73 6.37 -7.80
N ARG A 168 3.33 5.82 -8.86
CA ARG A 168 2.63 5.56 -10.14
C ARG A 168 1.46 4.61 -9.96
N ILE A 169 1.65 3.52 -9.20
CA ILE A 169 0.60 2.55 -8.90
C ILE A 169 -0.54 3.25 -8.14
N ALA A 170 -0.21 4.01 -7.09
CA ALA A 170 -1.21 4.74 -6.29
C ALA A 170 -1.99 5.76 -7.13
N LEU A 171 -1.31 6.51 -8.01
CA LEU A 171 -1.95 7.45 -8.94
C LEU A 171 -2.86 6.73 -9.94
N ILE A 172 -2.43 5.59 -10.50
CA ILE A 172 -3.27 4.80 -11.42
C ILE A 172 -4.51 4.28 -10.70
N GLU A 173 -4.36 3.72 -9.51
CA GLU A 173 -5.48 3.23 -8.71
C GLU A 173 -6.45 4.35 -8.36
N HIS A 174 -5.94 5.55 -8.04
CA HIS A 174 -6.77 6.74 -7.85
C HIS A 174 -7.50 7.13 -9.14
N ILE A 175 -6.84 7.16 -10.30
CA ILE A 175 -7.49 7.47 -11.59
C ILE A 175 -8.59 6.45 -11.93
N ILE A 176 -8.38 5.17 -11.61
CA ILE A 176 -9.38 4.13 -11.86
C ILE A 176 -10.61 4.33 -10.96
N THR A 177 -10.40 4.60 -9.67
CA THR A 177 -11.47 4.67 -8.66
C THR A 177 -12.19 6.03 -8.60
N ASN A 178 -11.50 7.12 -8.96
CA ASN A 178 -12.04 8.47 -8.84
C ASN A 178 -13.23 8.70 -9.80
N HIS A 179 -14.37 9.11 -9.24
CA HIS A 179 -15.61 9.36 -9.99
C HIS A 179 -15.68 10.75 -10.64
N GLN A 180 -14.86 11.72 -10.20
CA GLN A 180 -14.96 13.10 -10.68
C GLN A 180 -14.16 13.32 -11.97
N THR A 181 -12.89 12.92 -11.96
CA THR A 181 -11.95 13.11 -13.06
C THR A 181 -11.49 11.80 -13.70
N GLY A 182 -11.74 10.67 -13.03
CA GLY A 182 -11.25 9.35 -13.40
C GLY A 182 -12.30 8.45 -14.05
N ALA A 183 -12.04 7.14 -14.03
CA ALA A 183 -12.92 6.14 -14.65
C ALA A 183 -14.16 5.82 -13.80
N GLY A 184 -14.16 6.18 -12.50
CA GLY A 184 -15.25 5.91 -11.57
C GLY A 184 -15.54 4.42 -11.38
N CYS A 185 -14.50 3.59 -11.50
CA CYS A 185 -14.57 2.13 -11.37
C CYS A 185 -14.09 1.74 -9.96
N ASP A 186 -15.03 1.36 -9.10
CA ASP A 186 -14.74 0.79 -7.78
C ASP A 186 -14.24 -0.65 -7.95
N ILE A 187 -12.92 -0.82 -7.99
CA ILE A 187 -12.25 -2.09 -8.29
C ILE A 187 -12.67 -3.17 -7.30
N ASP A 188 -12.63 -2.87 -6.00
CA ASP A 188 -12.94 -3.84 -4.95
C ASP A 188 -14.39 -4.33 -5.04
N ARG A 189 -15.31 -3.44 -5.44
CA ARG A 189 -16.70 -3.82 -5.71
C ARG A 189 -16.83 -4.70 -6.95
N LEU A 190 -16.13 -4.37 -8.04
CA LEU A 190 -16.15 -5.15 -9.28
C LEU A 190 -15.56 -6.55 -9.09
N VAL A 191 -14.58 -6.70 -8.20
CA VAL A 191 -14.03 -8.00 -7.78
C VAL A 191 -15.07 -8.78 -6.96
N TYR A 192 -15.74 -8.12 -6.01
CA TYR A 192 -16.80 -8.75 -5.21
C TYR A 192 -18.01 -9.21 -6.05
N GLU A 193 -18.39 -8.45 -7.08
CA GLU A 193 -19.47 -8.79 -8.02
C GLU A 193 -19.04 -9.84 -9.07
N GLU A 194 -17.79 -10.33 -9.01
CA GLU A 194 -17.17 -11.29 -9.95
C GLU A 194 -17.13 -10.83 -11.42
N ILE A 195 -17.24 -9.53 -11.67
CA ILE A 195 -17.07 -8.92 -13.01
C ILE A 195 -15.58 -8.90 -13.38
N ILE A 196 -14.74 -8.60 -12.38
CA ILE A 196 -13.28 -8.70 -12.44
C ILE A 196 -12.87 -9.90 -11.59
N VAL A 197 -11.93 -10.71 -12.08
CA VAL A 197 -11.36 -11.82 -11.31
C VAL A 197 -10.40 -11.29 -10.26
N GLU A 198 -9.46 -10.46 -10.69
CA GLU A 198 -8.44 -9.87 -9.84
C GLU A 198 -7.84 -8.62 -10.49
N SER A 199 -7.22 -7.79 -9.66
CA SER A 199 -6.45 -6.62 -10.08
C SER A 199 -5.20 -6.50 -9.23
N TYR A 200 -4.05 -6.28 -9.85
CA TYR A 200 -2.77 -6.15 -9.14
C TYR A 200 -1.77 -5.29 -9.91
N PRO A 201 -0.85 -4.62 -9.21
CA PRO A 201 0.27 -3.93 -9.84
C PRO A 201 1.27 -4.93 -10.41
N LEU A 202 1.97 -4.55 -11.47
CA LEU A 202 3.05 -5.36 -12.05
C LEU A 202 4.38 -5.07 -11.35
N HIS A 203 5.18 -6.11 -11.18
CA HIS A 203 6.54 -5.98 -10.67
C HIS A 203 7.48 -5.40 -11.72
N GLU A 204 8.37 -4.53 -11.27
CA GLU A 204 9.51 -4.08 -12.05
C GLU A 204 10.70 -5.00 -11.77
N GLU A 205 11.05 -5.83 -12.76
CA GLU A 205 12.08 -6.87 -12.57
C GLU A 205 13.46 -6.27 -12.25
N ASP A 206 13.81 -5.11 -12.82
CA ASP A 206 15.11 -4.46 -12.54
C ASP A 206 15.23 -4.00 -11.08
N GLU A 207 14.22 -3.29 -10.55
CA GLU A 207 14.19 -2.85 -9.14
C GLU A 207 14.10 -4.05 -8.18
N LYS A 208 13.34 -5.07 -8.55
CA LYS A 208 13.18 -6.31 -7.79
C LYS A 208 14.49 -7.09 -7.67
N MET A 209 15.22 -7.26 -8.78
CA MET A 209 16.51 -7.96 -8.79
C MET A 209 17.55 -7.17 -7.99
N ALA A 210 17.64 -5.84 -8.19
CA ALA A 210 18.53 -4.99 -7.41
C ALA A 210 18.22 -5.02 -5.90
N LEU A 211 16.94 -5.06 -5.52
CA LEU A 211 16.54 -5.21 -4.13
C LEU A 211 16.96 -6.59 -3.57
N LYS A 212 16.68 -7.66 -4.32
CA LYS A 212 17.02 -9.04 -3.95
C LYS A 212 18.51 -9.21 -3.68
N GLU A 213 19.36 -8.67 -4.55
CA GLU A 213 20.82 -8.73 -4.39
C GLU A 213 21.31 -8.00 -3.13
N SER A 214 20.65 -6.92 -2.72
CA SER A 214 21.04 -6.14 -1.54
C SER A 214 20.44 -6.62 -0.22
N TRP A 215 19.37 -7.43 -0.27
CA TRP A 215 18.58 -7.78 0.91
C TRP A 215 18.53 -9.28 1.21
N ILE A 216 18.42 -10.13 0.19
CA ILE A 216 18.21 -11.57 0.35
C ILE A 216 19.49 -12.32 -0.06
N VAL A 217 20.60 -11.96 0.60
CA VAL A 217 21.85 -12.72 0.52
C VAL A 217 22.09 -13.45 1.84
N TRP A 218 22.73 -14.62 1.76
CA TRP A 218 22.95 -15.55 2.88
C TRP A 218 23.56 -14.90 4.12
N ASN A 219 24.40 -13.88 3.94
CA ASN A 219 25.08 -13.17 5.04
C ASN A 219 24.42 -11.82 5.41
N THR A 220 23.16 -11.60 5.03
CA THR A 220 22.46 -10.36 5.40
C THR A 220 22.04 -10.44 6.86
N SER A 221 22.48 -9.47 7.66
CA SER A 221 22.02 -9.36 9.03
C SER A 221 20.50 -9.10 9.05
N PRO A 222 19.69 -9.90 9.77
CA PRO A 222 18.26 -9.65 9.92
C PRO A 222 17.97 -8.33 10.63
N MET A 223 18.97 -7.78 11.31
CA MET A 223 18.90 -6.55 12.09
C MET A 223 19.14 -5.31 11.22
N ASN A 224 19.98 -5.39 10.19
CA ASN A 224 20.40 -4.25 9.36
C ASN A 224 19.96 -4.44 7.91
N GLN A 225 18.65 -4.36 7.69
CA GLN A 225 18.04 -4.49 6.36
C GLN A 225 18.01 -3.14 5.62
N PRO A 226 18.01 -3.12 4.27
CA PRO A 226 17.97 -1.89 3.48
C PRO A 226 16.55 -1.29 3.43
N PHE A 227 16.06 -0.77 4.55
CA PHE A 227 14.67 -0.29 4.72
C PHE A 227 14.25 0.76 3.68
N ASP A 228 15.14 1.67 3.30
CA ASP A 228 14.82 2.71 2.31
C ASP A 228 14.56 2.13 0.91
N ARG A 229 15.25 1.05 0.53
CA ARG A 229 15.02 0.34 -0.75
C ARG A 229 13.74 -0.49 -0.72
N ILE A 230 13.47 -1.15 0.40
CA ILE A 230 12.20 -1.85 0.64
C ILE A 230 11.04 -0.86 0.53
N CYS A 231 11.21 0.36 1.08
CA CYS A 231 10.22 1.43 1.03
C CYS A 231 9.98 1.95 -0.39
N LYS A 232 11.06 2.13 -1.17
CA LYS A 232 10.92 2.54 -2.56
C LYS A 232 10.09 1.53 -3.37
N TYR A 233 10.31 0.23 -3.17
CA TYR A 233 9.71 -0.82 -3.99
C TYR A 233 8.32 -1.29 -3.50
N PHE A 234 8.16 -1.57 -2.21
CA PHE A 234 6.90 -2.09 -1.63
C PHE A 234 6.04 -1.01 -0.97
N GLY A 235 6.57 0.20 -0.79
CA GLY A 235 5.90 1.29 -0.09
C GLY A 235 6.09 1.26 1.43
N VAL A 236 5.52 2.27 2.08
CA VAL A 236 5.72 2.54 3.52
C VAL A 236 5.15 1.44 4.41
N LYS A 237 3.94 0.95 4.12
CA LYS A 237 3.26 -0.04 4.99
C LYS A 237 4.06 -1.32 5.17
N VAL A 238 4.55 -1.89 4.06
CA VAL A 238 5.38 -3.11 4.07
C VAL A 238 6.74 -2.84 4.73
N SER A 239 7.29 -1.65 4.51
CA SER A 239 8.59 -1.27 5.07
C SER A 239 8.55 -1.04 6.56
N LEU A 240 7.45 -0.48 7.08
CA LEU A 240 7.20 -0.38 8.52
C LEU A 240 7.17 -1.75 9.19
N TYR A 241 6.59 -2.76 8.51
CA TYR A 241 6.62 -4.13 9.01
C TYR A 241 8.05 -4.68 9.11
N PHE A 242 8.85 -4.58 8.05
CA PHE A 242 10.24 -5.07 8.10
C PHE A 242 11.13 -4.26 9.06
N LEU A 243 10.89 -2.96 9.17
CA LEU A 243 11.53 -2.09 10.15
C LEU A 243 11.20 -2.52 11.57
N TYR A 244 9.92 -2.77 11.86
CA TYR A 244 9.46 -3.30 13.15
C TYR A 244 10.11 -4.64 13.46
N LEU A 245 10.11 -5.56 12.49
CA LEU A 245 10.70 -6.88 12.65
C LEU A 245 12.19 -6.78 13.00
N GLY A 246 12.98 -6.02 12.22
CA GLY A 246 14.40 -5.83 12.48
C GLY A 246 14.69 -5.13 13.82
N HIS A 247 13.86 -4.15 14.20
CA HIS A 247 13.92 -3.50 15.51
C HIS A 247 13.61 -4.48 16.63
N TYR A 248 12.53 -5.25 16.54
CA TYR A 248 12.14 -6.24 17.52
C TYR A 248 13.24 -7.31 17.71
N THR A 249 13.79 -7.86 16.62
CA THR A 249 14.89 -8.83 16.70
C THR A 249 16.14 -8.25 17.37
N LYS A 250 16.50 -6.99 17.09
CA LYS A 250 17.59 -6.29 17.80
C LYS A 250 17.32 -6.18 19.29
N TRP A 251 16.11 -5.81 19.67
CA TRP A 251 15.74 -5.57 21.07
C TRP A 251 15.57 -6.86 21.87
N LEU A 252 15.22 -7.98 21.23
CA LEU A 252 15.19 -9.30 21.86
C LEU A 252 16.57 -9.76 22.35
N LEU A 253 17.66 -9.19 21.83
CA LEU A 253 19.01 -9.52 22.29
C LEU A 253 19.19 -9.29 23.80
N TYR A 254 18.54 -8.27 24.38
CA TYR A 254 18.65 -7.98 25.81
C TYR A 254 17.96 -9.05 26.68
N PRO A 255 16.67 -9.42 26.46
CA PRO A 255 16.06 -10.56 27.13
C PRO A 255 16.80 -11.87 26.89
N THR A 256 17.32 -12.10 25.68
CA THR A 256 18.09 -13.32 25.40
C THR A 256 19.36 -13.38 26.24
N LEU A 257 20.12 -12.29 26.34
CA LEU A 257 21.32 -12.23 27.17
C LEU A 257 20.99 -12.46 28.65
N MET A 258 19.95 -11.79 29.16
CA MET A 258 19.48 -11.97 30.53
C MET A 258 19.03 -13.42 30.79
N GLY A 259 18.29 -14.01 29.85
CA GLY A 259 17.81 -15.38 29.91
C GLY A 259 18.94 -16.42 29.91
N ILE A 260 20.01 -16.20 29.13
CA ILE A 260 21.20 -17.05 29.15
C ILE A 260 21.91 -16.95 30.50
N VAL A 261 22.04 -15.75 31.06
CA VAL A 261 22.64 -15.55 32.40
C VAL A 261 21.83 -16.27 33.47
N THR A 262 20.51 -16.10 33.50
CA THR A 262 19.66 -16.78 34.48
C THR A 262 19.65 -18.30 34.26
N GLY A 263 19.63 -18.76 33.00
CA GLY A 263 19.61 -20.18 32.66
C GLY A 263 20.91 -20.91 33.01
N THR A 264 22.06 -20.28 32.77
CA THR A 264 23.37 -20.84 33.18
C THR A 264 23.49 -20.90 34.70
N LEU A 265 23.08 -19.85 35.41
CA LEU A 265 23.06 -19.85 36.88
C LEU A 265 22.17 -20.99 37.42
N SER A 266 20.96 -21.14 36.90
CA SER A 266 20.05 -22.24 37.24
C SER A 266 20.61 -23.63 36.93
N TYR A 267 21.42 -23.78 35.88
CA TYR A 267 22.03 -25.06 35.52
C TYR A 267 23.19 -25.46 36.46
N THR A 268 23.97 -24.49 36.93
CA THR A 268 25.12 -24.76 37.81
C THR A 268 24.76 -25.09 39.25
N ILE A 269 23.53 -24.79 39.68
CA ILE A 269 23.10 -24.90 41.09
C ILE A 269 22.50 -26.30 41.36
N PRO A 270 22.84 -26.95 42.49
CA PRO A 270 22.24 -28.22 42.89
C PRO A 270 20.70 -28.13 42.98
N ARG A 271 20.01 -29.22 42.58
CA ARG A 271 18.53 -29.27 42.56
C ARG A 271 17.86 -28.93 43.91
N SER A 272 18.56 -29.11 45.04
CA SER A 272 18.05 -28.78 46.37
C SER A 272 17.79 -27.28 46.56
N ASP A 273 18.61 -26.42 45.95
CA ASP A 273 18.60 -24.98 46.21
C ASP A 273 17.88 -24.20 45.09
N TYR A 274 17.45 -24.90 44.04
CA TYR A 274 16.80 -24.34 42.86
C TYR A 274 15.58 -23.48 43.22
N GLN A 275 14.73 -23.95 44.14
CA GLN A 275 13.48 -23.26 44.48
C GLN A 275 13.73 -21.93 45.20
N ALA A 276 14.73 -21.88 46.09
CA ALA A 276 15.12 -20.65 46.77
C ALA A 276 15.69 -19.64 45.77
N VAL A 277 16.61 -20.09 44.92
CA VAL A 277 17.27 -19.23 43.92
C VAL A 277 16.27 -18.70 42.89
N PHE A 278 15.35 -19.54 42.41
CA PHE A 278 14.27 -19.12 41.51
C PHE A 278 13.37 -18.06 42.15
N ALA A 279 13.02 -18.20 43.42
CA ALA A 279 12.21 -17.22 44.15
C ALA A 279 12.89 -15.85 44.24
N TYR A 280 14.22 -15.80 44.36
CA TYR A 280 14.97 -14.55 44.36
C TYR A 280 15.15 -13.96 42.96
N ILE A 281 15.47 -14.78 41.95
CA ILE A 281 15.75 -14.29 40.57
C ILE A 281 14.48 -13.83 39.85
N SER A 282 13.36 -14.53 40.04
CA SER A 282 12.13 -14.30 39.28
C SER A 282 11.60 -12.85 39.39
N PRO A 283 11.53 -12.22 40.59
CA PRO A 283 11.17 -10.81 40.71
C PRO A 283 12.12 -9.86 39.97
N PHE A 284 13.44 -10.09 40.00
CA PHE A 284 14.41 -9.27 39.27
C PHE A 284 14.25 -9.41 37.76
N PHE A 285 14.02 -10.62 37.27
CA PHE A 285 13.73 -10.87 35.86
C PHE A 285 12.43 -10.19 35.45
N GLY A 286 11.38 -10.27 36.27
CA GLY A 286 10.11 -9.56 36.04
C GLY A 286 10.31 -8.05 35.95
N ALA A 287 11.02 -7.45 36.92
CA ALA A 287 11.35 -6.02 36.91
C ALA A 287 12.14 -5.64 35.65
N PHE A 288 13.17 -6.40 35.29
CA PHE A 288 13.92 -6.22 34.05
C PHE A 288 13.00 -6.26 32.82
N MET A 289 12.12 -7.26 32.71
CA MET A 289 11.21 -7.38 31.57
C MET A 289 10.24 -6.20 31.46
N THR A 290 9.74 -5.67 32.59
CA THR A 290 8.89 -4.47 32.58
C THR A 290 9.65 -3.21 32.12
N ILE A 291 10.88 -3.01 32.61
CA ILE A 291 11.73 -1.90 32.21
C ILE A 291 12.13 -2.03 30.73
N TRP A 292 12.56 -3.21 30.30
CA TRP A 292 12.89 -3.49 28.91
C TRP A 292 11.69 -3.22 27.99
N MET A 293 10.50 -3.71 28.34
CA MET A 293 9.29 -3.53 27.52
C MET A 293 8.92 -2.05 27.37
N THR A 294 8.98 -1.29 28.45
CA THR A 294 8.65 0.16 28.42
C THR A 294 9.66 0.93 27.57
N ILE A 295 10.96 0.70 27.76
CA ILE A 295 12.01 1.34 26.95
C ILE A 295 11.90 0.91 25.47
N TYR A 296 11.63 -0.37 25.21
CA TYR A 296 11.42 -0.91 23.86
C TYR A 296 10.29 -0.18 23.14
N LEU A 297 9.12 -0.06 23.77
CA LEU A 297 7.95 0.60 23.18
C LEU A 297 8.21 2.09 22.92
N GLU A 298 8.85 2.79 23.86
CA GLU A 298 9.21 4.20 23.67
C GLU A 298 10.25 4.39 22.56
N ASN A 299 11.23 3.48 22.47
CA ASN A 299 12.20 3.49 21.39
C ASN A 299 11.53 3.21 20.03
N TRP A 300 10.57 2.27 19.98
CA TRP A 300 9.79 1.99 18.77
C TRP A 300 8.98 3.21 18.33
N LYS A 301 8.28 3.89 19.24
CA LYS A 301 7.53 5.12 18.91
C LYS A 301 8.43 6.18 18.30
N ARG A 302 9.63 6.38 18.86
CA ARG A 302 10.62 7.33 18.35
C ARG A 302 11.16 6.91 16.97
N LEU A 303 11.49 5.63 16.81
CA LEU A 303 11.97 5.09 15.54
C LEU A 303 10.91 5.21 14.44
N ASN A 304 9.67 4.78 14.73
CA ASN A 304 8.54 4.89 13.82
C ASN A 304 8.34 6.35 13.38
N SER A 305 8.31 7.30 14.33
CA SER A 305 8.13 8.72 14.02
C SER A 305 9.26 9.28 13.15
N ARG A 306 10.51 8.83 13.35
CA ARG A 306 11.66 9.24 12.55
C ARG A 306 11.56 8.70 11.12
N GLU A 307 11.28 7.41 10.95
CA GLU A 307 11.25 6.80 9.63
C GLU A 307 10.02 7.23 8.82
N THR A 308 8.85 7.43 9.45
CA THR A 308 7.66 7.98 8.77
C THR A 308 7.89 9.42 8.30
N LEU A 309 8.66 10.22 9.04
CA LEU A 309 9.11 11.55 8.60
C LEU A 309 10.03 11.44 7.38
N ARG A 310 11.06 10.57 7.42
CA ARG A 310 11.98 10.37 6.29
C ARG A 310 11.27 9.90 5.02
N TRP A 311 10.23 9.09 5.17
CA TRP A 311 9.44 8.58 4.05
C TRP A 311 8.28 9.50 3.63
N GLY A 312 8.08 10.65 4.29
CA GLY A 312 7.07 11.64 3.92
C GLY A 312 5.63 11.28 4.26
N THR A 313 5.43 10.29 5.14
CA THR A 313 4.09 9.80 5.53
C THR A 313 3.64 10.28 6.90
N ALA A 314 4.44 11.10 7.60
CA ALA A 314 4.13 11.61 8.94
C ALA A 314 2.79 12.36 9.04
N HIS A 315 2.34 13.02 7.96
CA HIS A 315 1.08 13.77 7.91
C HIS A 315 0.00 13.11 7.05
N PHE A 316 0.23 11.90 6.56
CA PHE A 316 -0.74 11.21 5.71
C PHE A 316 -1.92 10.72 6.55
N THR A 317 -3.08 11.33 6.38
CA THR A 317 -4.33 10.81 6.96
C THR A 317 -4.93 9.84 5.96
N GLU A 318 -4.85 8.53 6.24
CA GLU A 318 -5.46 7.52 5.38
C GLU A 318 -6.98 7.77 5.31
N THR A 319 -7.49 8.19 4.15
CA THR A 319 -8.92 8.26 3.91
C THR A 319 -9.45 6.84 3.84
N ALA A 320 -10.06 6.35 4.93
CA ALA A 320 -10.61 5.02 5.00
C ALA A 320 -11.71 4.84 3.92
N GLN A 321 -11.39 4.08 2.88
CA GLN A 321 -12.38 3.67 1.89
C GLN A 321 -13.35 2.66 2.53
N LEU A 322 -14.62 2.73 2.15
CA LEU A 322 -15.63 1.78 2.61
C LEU A 322 -15.38 0.43 1.95
N ARG A 323 -15.12 -0.60 2.76
CA ARG A 323 -15.02 -1.99 2.28
C ARG A 323 -16.25 -2.35 1.40
N PRO A 324 -16.11 -3.10 0.30
CA PRO A 324 -17.23 -3.42 -0.61
C PRO A 324 -18.39 -4.13 0.08
N GLN A 325 -18.05 -5.03 1.00
CA GLN A 325 -18.98 -5.85 1.78
C GLN A 325 -19.80 -5.03 2.80
N PHE A 326 -19.42 -3.76 3.05
CA PHE A 326 -20.15 -2.93 3.99
C PHE A 326 -21.47 -2.49 3.38
N TYR A 327 -22.57 -3.01 3.91
CA TYR A 327 -23.90 -2.56 3.56
C TYR A 327 -24.41 -1.51 4.54
N GLY A 328 -25.38 -0.74 4.08
CA GLY A 328 -26.02 0.31 4.85
C GLY A 328 -26.95 1.11 3.97
N GLU A 329 -27.81 1.91 4.59
CA GLU A 329 -28.67 2.85 3.90
C GLU A 329 -27.81 3.97 3.29
N ARG A 330 -28.10 4.37 2.04
CA ARG A 330 -27.40 5.50 1.43
C ARG A 330 -27.96 6.79 1.98
N ILE A 331 -27.16 7.47 2.80
CA ILE A 331 -27.49 8.80 3.32
C ILE A 331 -26.43 9.81 2.86
N PRO A 332 -26.82 11.06 2.59
CA PRO A 332 -25.85 12.12 2.39
C PRO A 332 -25.07 12.34 3.68
N SER A 333 -23.74 12.37 3.58
CA SER A 333 -22.86 12.65 4.71
C SER A 333 -23.12 14.05 5.26
N PRO A 334 -23.25 14.23 6.58
CA PRO A 334 -23.52 15.53 7.19
C PRO A 334 -22.34 16.50 7.11
N ILE A 335 -21.13 16.02 6.79
CA ILE A 335 -19.91 16.84 6.75
C ILE A 335 -19.65 17.39 5.35
N ASN A 336 -19.83 16.55 4.32
CA ASN A 336 -19.42 16.87 2.95
C ASN A 336 -20.50 16.63 1.88
N GLY A 337 -21.71 16.20 2.28
CA GLY A 337 -22.84 15.97 1.38
C GLY A 337 -22.70 14.78 0.43
N LYS A 338 -21.55 14.08 0.41
CA LYS A 338 -21.33 12.91 -0.46
C LYS A 338 -22.21 11.75 0.01
N SER A 339 -22.73 10.95 -0.94
CA SER A 339 -23.48 9.73 -0.62
C SER A 339 -22.59 8.74 0.12
N THR A 340 -22.95 8.39 1.36
CA THR A 340 -22.24 7.41 2.20
C THR A 340 -23.19 6.33 2.67
N ARG A 341 -22.66 5.14 2.99
CA ARG A 341 -23.46 4.06 3.58
C ARG A 341 -23.50 4.25 5.09
N TYR A 342 -24.69 4.32 5.67
CA TYR A 342 -24.91 4.41 7.10
C TYR A 342 -25.39 3.09 7.68
N PHE A 343 -24.84 2.75 8.84
CA PHE A 343 -25.21 1.55 9.58
C PHE A 343 -25.67 1.94 11.00
N PRO A 344 -26.87 1.54 11.45
CA PRO A 344 -27.44 1.96 12.73
C PRO A 344 -26.55 1.59 13.94
N PRO A 345 -26.23 2.53 14.85
CA PRO A 345 -25.37 2.27 16.01
C PRO A 345 -25.90 1.20 16.97
N ARG A 346 -27.22 1.12 17.16
CA ARG A 346 -27.85 0.12 18.04
C ARG A 346 -27.63 -1.31 17.54
N GLU A 347 -27.73 -1.51 16.22
CA GLU A 347 -27.46 -2.81 15.61
C GLU A 347 -25.97 -3.14 15.64
N LYS A 348 -25.12 -2.14 15.43
CA LYS A 348 -23.66 -2.29 15.54
C LYS A 348 -23.29 -2.76 16.94
N LEU A 349 -23.85 -2.13 17.96
CA LEU A 349 -23.60 -2.46 19.35
C LEU A 349 -24.05 -3.88 19.69
N LYS A 350 -25.25 -4.29 19.25
CA LYS A 350 -25.74 -5.67 19.43
C LYS A 350 -24.78 -6.70 18.82
N ARG A 351 -24.29 -6.46 17.60
CA ARG A 351 -23.34 -7.35 16.93
C ARG A 351 -21.99 -7.40 17.62
N VAL A 352 -21.46 -6.24 18.01
CA VAL A 352 -20.22 -6.14 18.77
C VAL A 352 -20.33 -6.86 20.11
N ALA A 353 -21.46 -6.69 20.83
CA ALA A 353 -21.72 -7.39 22.08
C ALA A 353 -21.75 -8.90 21.90
N TYR A 354 -22.42 -9.40 20.85
CA TYR A 354 -22.41 -10.82 20.50
C TYR A 354 -20.98 -11.33 20.22
N SER A 355 -20.19 -10.60 19.43
CA SER A 355 -18.78 -10.94 19.18
C SER A 355 -17.97 -11.00 20.48
N TRP A 356 -18.18 -10.07 21.41
CA TRP A 356 -17.53 -10.07 22.72
C TRP A 356 -17.89 -11.29 23.57
N VAL A 357 -19.16 -11.72 23.55
CA VAL A 357 -19.60 -12.94 24.26
C VAL A 357 -18.90 -14.17 23.69
N VAL A 358 -18.85 -14.31 22.37
CA VAL A 358 -18.17 -15.43 21.70
C VAL A 358 -16.67 -15.43 22.04
N ILE A 359 -16.00 -14.28 21.94
CA ILE A 359 -14.58 -14.17 22.27
C ILE A 359 -14.32 -14.52 23.74
N SER A 360 -15.14 -14.00 24.65
CA SER A 360 -15.00 -14.27 26.10
C SER A 360 -15.20 -15.76 26.42
N PHE A 361 -16.15 -16.40 25.75
CA PHE A 361 -16.39 -17.84 25.87
C PHE A 361 -15.19 -18.65 25.37
N LEU A 362 -14.61 -18.29 24.22
CA LEU A 362 -13.40 -18.94 23.71
C LEU A 362 -12.20 -18.77 24.65
N ILE A 363 -12.04 -17.58 25.23
CA ILE A 363 -11.00 -17.30 26.23
C ILE A 363 -11.22 -18.16 27.47
N LEU A 364 -12.46 -18.28 27.97
CA LEU A 364 -12.79 -19.13 29.12
C LEU A 364 -12.43 -20.60 28.85
N ILE A 365 -12.74 -21.12 27.65
CA ILE A 365 -12.37 -22.48 27.26
C ILE A 365 -10.86 -22.67 27.34
N VAL A 366 -10.07 -21.73 26.80
CA VAL A 366 -8.60 -21.80 26.87
C VAL A 366 -8.13 -21.80 28.32
N PHE A 367 -8.70 -20.97 29.20
CA PHE A 367 -8.38 -20.98 30.62
C PHE A 367 -8.69 -22.32 31.29
N VAL A 368 -9.83 -22.93 31.01
CA VAL A 368 -10.22 -24.24 31.57
C VAL A 368 -9.32 -25.37 31.06
N ILE A 369 -8.80 -25.27 29.84
CA ILE A 369 -7.88 -26.27 29.27
C ILE A 369 -6.46 -26.13 29.85
N VAL A 370 -6.02 -24.91 30.12
CA VAL A 370 -4.66 -24.61 30.60
C VAL A 370 -4.53 -24.72 32.13
N SER A 371 -5.62 -24.47 32.86
CA SER A 371 -5.69 -24.66 34.32
C SER A 371 -5.92 -26.12 34.66
#